data_AF-A0A1H0LK45-F1
#
_entry.id   AF-A0A1H0LK45-F1
#
_cell.length_a   1.000
_cell.length_b   1.000
_cell.length_c   1.000
_cell.angle_alpha   90.00
_cell.angle_beta   90.00
_cell.angle_gamma   90.00
#
_symmetry.space_group_name_H-M   'P 1'
#
loop_
_entity.id
_entity.type
_entity.pdbx_description
1 polymer ?
#
loop_
_entity_poly.entity_id
_entity_poly.type
_entity_poly.pdbx_seq_one_letter_code
_entity_poly.pdbx_strand_id
1 'polypeptide(L)'
;MMRLVLLPVCLVLGACMPGGPSETATRAAQYTESALPPMKTFSAPRPTPPVQSNADVARDFLDLAFMLESGRRLPYFSRFEGPISVRVTGSPPAHLGLDLNRLLARLRNEAGIDIRQTTGAEANITIQAVPRADIRRNLPQAACFVVPNITRLSEYRKARRSTRTDWGRLRLREKLAIFLPSDASPQEVRDCLHEELAQALGPLNDLYRLPDSVFNDDNVHTVLTGYDMMILRIYYAPELRAGMSRNEVAERLPAILARINPAGQNISPRHAGSTPRAWVLAIQTALGPGAGPVERRRAAAEALDIARTMGWADHRMAFSHYAMGRLSQRVNDGVAQEHFLAADHYYALVPRTGLHRAYVASQLAAYALAQGRGQDALTLVTGHLNTAAQHENAALLATLLMLRAEALDLLGRSAEASRVRVDSLGWARYGFGADWAVRAKLREVAALNPGKGRS
;
A
#
# COMPACT_ATOMS: atom_id res chain seq x y z
N MET A 1 9.78 8.62 -11.46
CA MET A 1 8.37 8.93 -11.15
C MET A 1 8.33 9.62 -9.81
N MET A 2 7.34 10.47 -9.57
CA MET A 2 7.26 11.28 -8.36
C MET A 2 5.98 10.91 -7.65
N ARG A 3 6.01 9.85 -6.84
CA ARG A 3 4.87 9.49 -6.01
C ARG A 3 4.88 10.30 -4.72
N LEU A 4 3.74 10.93 -4.47
CA LEU A 4 3.26 11.27 -3.13
C LEU A 4 2.74 9.97 -2.53
N VAL A 5 3.63 9.15 -1.96
CA VAL A 5 3.19 7.97 -1.22
C VAL A 5 2.39 8.49 -0.02
N LEU A 6 1.11 8.15 0.03
CA LEU A 6 0.28 8.28 1.22
C LEU A 6 0.84 7.31 2.26
N LEU A 7 1.86 7.76 3.00
CA LEU A 7 2.25 7.11 4.23
C LEU A 7 0.97 6.92 5.07
N PRO A 8 0.73 5.73 5.64
CA PRO A 8 -0.19 5.64 6.75
C PRO A 8 0.37 6.59 7.80
N VAL A 9 -0.25 7.77 7.94
CA VAL A 9 0.15 8.78 8.91
C VAL A 9 0.01 8.12 10.27
N CYS A 10 1.12 7.58 10.79
CA CYS A 10 1.35 7.48 12.21
C CYS A 10 1.25 8.92 12.72
N LEU A 11 0.09 9.24 13.29
CA LEU A 11 -0.17 10.51 13.92
C LEU A 11 0.85 10.71 15.02
N VAL A 12 1.85 11.56 14.75
CA VAL A 12 2.46 12.38 15.78
C VAL A 12 1.49 13.54 15.99
N LEU A 13 0.77 13.52 17.11
CA LEU A 13 0.16 14.71 17.68
C LEU A 13 0.84 14.98 19.01
N GLY A 14 1.28 16.23 19.16
CA GLY A 14 2.03 16.72 20.32
C GLY A 14 1.25 16.61 21.61
N ALA A 15 1.97 16.27 22.67
CA ALA A 15 1.51 16.44 24.03
C ALA A 15 2.24 17.65 24.63
N CYS A 16 1.45 18.63 25.08
CA CYS A 16 1.88 19.62 26.04
C CYS A 16 2.36 18.92 27.32
N MET A 17 3.52 19.33 27.84
CA MET A 17 3.95 18.97 29.19
C MET A 17 2.99 19.52 30.24
N PRO A 18 2.76 18.77 31.32
CA PRO A 18 2.88 19.34 32.65
C PRO A 18 3.83 18.53 33.55
N GLY A 19 4.44 19.25 34.50
CA GLY A 19 5.52 18.79 35.37
C GLY A 19 5.16 17.64 36.31
N GLY A 20 6.22 16.99 36.81
CA GLY A 20 6.12 15.93 37.81
C GLY A 20 5.59 16.42 39.15
N PRO A 21 5.05 15.49 39.95
CA PRO A 21 5.50 15.40 41.34
C PRO A 21 5.73 13.96 41.83
N SER A 22 6.29 13.92 43.03
CA SER A 22 6.96 12.87 43.77
C SER A 22 6.22 11.56 44.01
N GLU A 23 7.04 10.53 44.26
CA GLU A 23 6.70 9.25 44.87
C GLU A 23 5.67 9.37 46.01
N THR A 24 4.64 8.53 45.93
CA THR A 24 4.11 7.77 47.07
C THR A 24 3.52 6.46 46.53
N ALA A 25 3.99 5.35 47.09
CA ALA A 25 3.66 4.01 46.63
C ALA A 25 2.20 3.62 46.98
N THR A 26 1.47 3.09 46.01
CA THR A 26 0.28 2.26 46.25
C THR A 26 0.23 1.16 45.19
N ARG A 27 0.03 -0.09 45.63
CA ARG A 27 0.01 -1.30 44.79
C ARG A 27 -1.10 -1.24 43.72
N ALA A 28 -0.79 -0.68 42.56
CA ALA A 28 -1.44 -0.99 41.29
C ALA A 28 -0.34 -1.54 40.38
N ALA A 29 -0.62 -2.66 39.71
CA ALA A 29 0.34 -3.42 38.91
C ALA A 29 1.25 -2.50 38.08
N GLN A 30 2.51 -2.39 38.50
CA GLN A 30 3.57 -1.87 37.65
C GLN A 30 3.56 -2.74 36.40
N TYR A 31 3.12 -2.17 35.27
CA TYR A 31 3.61 -2.61 33.97
C TYR A 31 5.12 -2.32 33.99
N THR A 32 5.90 -3.23 34.58
CA THR A 32 7.32 -3.36 34.26
C THR A 32 7.43 -3.26 32.76
N GLU A 33 8.40 -2.48 32.27
CA GLU A 33 8.73 -2.34 30.85
C GLU A 33 9.05 -3.72 30.26
N SER A 34 8.00 -4.49 29.96
CA SER A 34 8.13 -5.81 29.39
C SER A 34 8.65 -5.60 27.97
N ALA A 35 9.77 -6.25 27.67
CA ALA A 35 10.33 -6.28 26.34
C ALA A 35 9.24 -6.72 25.36
N LEU A 36 9.09 -6.00 24.24
CA LEU A 36 8.13 -6.39 23.22
C LEU A 36 8.47 -7.80 22.71
N PRO A 37 7.47 -8.64 22.39
CA PRO A 37 7.73 -9.98 21.87
C PRO A 37 8.54 -9.91 20.56
N PRO A 38 9.22 -11.01 20.17
CA PRO A 38 9.93 -11.07 18.90
C PRO A 38 9.04 -10.65 17.72
N MET A 39 9.64 -9.92 16.77
CA MET A 39 8.95 -9.51 15.55
C MET A 39 8.51 -10.73 14.75
N LYS A 40 7.26 -10.73 14.30
CA LYS A 40 6.73 -11.75 13.40
C LYS A 40 7.09 -11.43 11.95
N THR A 41 7.10 -12.47 11.11
CA THR A 41 7.28 -12.35 9.67
C THR A 41 6.22 -13.19 8.97
N PHE A 42 5.83 -12.79 7.76
CA PHE A 42 4.96 -13.62 6.94
C PHE A 42 5.70 -14.88 6.48
N SER A 43 4.95 -15.98 6.35
CA SER A 43 5.44 -17.24 5.77
C SER A 43 5.29 -17.22 4.24
N ALA A 44 5.24 -18.38 3.60
CA ALA A 44 5.10 -18.46 2.14
C ALA A 44 3.82 -17.71 1.67
N PRO A 45 3.95 -16.83 0.66
CA PRO A 45 2.81 -16.12 0.06
C PRO A 45 1.73 -17.09 -0.42
N ARG A 46 0.46 -16.69 -0.32
CA ARG A 46 -0.70 -17.43 -0.84
C ARG A 46 -1.46 -16.57 -1.85
N PRO A 47 -0.87 -16.30 -3.03
CA PRO A 47 -1.48 -15.42 -4.02
C PRO A 47 -2.79 -16.02 -4.53
N THR A 48 -3.80 -15.18 -4.72
CA THR A 48 -5.04 -15.58 -5.39
C THR A 48 -4.82 -15.48 -6.90
N PRO A 49 -5.15 -16.53 -7.69
CA PRO A 49 -5.04 -16.45 -9.15
C PRO A 49 -5.86 -15.27 -9.71
N PRO A 50 -5.29 -14.45 -10.59
CA PRO A 50 -6.05 -13.37 -11.21
C PRO A 50 -7.05 -13.97 -12.20
N VAL A 51 -8.32 -13.64 -12.03
CA VAL A 51 -9.39 -14.09 -12.93
C VAL A 51 -10.19 -12.86 -13.33
N GLN A 52 -9.72 -12.15 -14.35
CA GLN A 52 -10.36 -10.94 -14.90
C GLN A 52 -10.66 -11.12 -16.39
N SER A 53 -11.57 -10.31 -16.93
CA SER A 53 -11.84 -10.30 -18.37
C SER A 53 -10.59 -9.90 -19.16
N ASN A 54 -10.29 -10.63 -20.23
CA ASN A 54 -9.14 -10.30 -21.08
C ASN A 54 -9.29 -8.91 -21.73
N ALA A 55 -10.51 -8.46 -22.01
CA ALA A 55 -10.74 -7.11 -22.54
C ALA A 55 -10.39 -6.01 -21.51
N ASP A 56 -10.74 -6.20 -20.23
CA ASP A 56 -10.35 -5.26 -19.16
C ASP A 56 -8.82 -5.29 -18.94
N VAL A 57 -8.21 -6.47 -18.87
CA VAL A 57 -6.75 -6.62 -18.68
C VAL A 57 -5.99 -5.98 -19.84
N ALA A 58 -6.43 -6.16 -21.09
CA ALA A 58 -5.79 -5.55 -22.25
C ALA A 58 -5.82 -4.02 -22.19
N ARG A 59 -6.98 -3.43 -21.85
CA ARG A 59 -7.13 -1.99 -21.65
C ARG A 59 -6.17 -1.50 -20.56
N ASP A 60 -6.19 -2.17 -19.41
CA ASP A 60 -5.44 -1.73 -18.24
C ASP A 60 -3.93 -1.90 -18.44
N PHE A 61 -3.49 -2.98 -19.10
CA PHE A 61 -2.09 -3.15 -19.51
C PHE A 61 -1.59 -1.97 -20.36
N LEU A 62 -2.37 -1.55 -21.36
CA LEU A 62 -1.99 -0.43 -22.23
C LEU A 62 -1.89 0.88 -21.44
N ASP A 63 -2.79 1.13 -20.51
CA ASP A 63 -2.76 2.34 -19.69
C ASP A 63 -1.66 2.31 -18.62
N LEU A 64 -1.30 1.12 -18.12
CA LEU A 64 -0.17 0.91 -17.22
C LEU A 64 1.19 1.08 -17.92
N ALA A 65 1.29 0.67 -19.19
CA ALA A 65 2.53 0.65 -19.94
C ALA A 65 2.80 1.93 -20.76
N PHE A 66 1.77 2.64 -21.20
CA PHE A 66 1.88 3.78 -22.13
C PHE A 66 1.45 5.13 -21.58
N MET A 67 1.25 5.24 -20.27
CA MET A 67 0.95 6.49 -19.60
C MET A 67 1.86 6.64 -18.39
N LEU A 68 2.12 7.88 -17.98
CA LEU A 68 2.69 8.19 -16.67
C LEU A 68 1.58 8.66 -15.74
N GLU A 69 1.82 8.60 -14.43
CA GLU A 69 0.94 9.19 -13.41
C GLU A 69 0.60 10.67 -13.69
N SER A 70 1.54 11.40 -14.32
CA SER A 70 1.35 12.78 -14.77
C SER A 70 0.36 12.94 -15.94
N GLY A 71 -0.16 11.85 -16.48
CA GLY A 71 -1.05 11.81 -17.65
C GLY A 71 -0.29 11.94 -18.98
N ARG A 72 1.04 12.12 -18.93
CA ARG A 72 1.89 12.13 -20.12
C ARG A 72 1.87 10.74 -20.76
N ARG A 73 1.54 10.68 -22.05
CA ARG A 73 1.62 9.45 -22.84
C ARG A 73 3.09 9.11 -23.13
N LEU A 74 3.40 7.82 -23.07
CA LEU A 74 4.68 7.28 -23.47
C LEU A 74 4.56 6.79 -24.92
N PRO A 75 5.49 7.17 -25.81
CA PRO A 75 5.43 6.78 -27.21
C PRO A 75 5.84 5.32 -27.45
N TYR A 76 6.63 4.74 -26.54
CA TYR A 76 7.24 3.43 -26.70
C TYR A 76 7.06 2.57 -25.46
N PHE A 77 6.89 1.27 -25.69
CA PHE A 77 6.98 0.24 -24.68
C PHE A 77 8.43 0.08 -24.24
N SER A 78 8.70 0.25 -22.94
CA SER A 78 10.05 0.11 -22.40
C SER A 78 10.15 -1.06 -21.43
N ARG A 79 11.15 -1.92 -21.63
CA ARG A 79 11.42 -3.09 -20.77
C ARG A 79 12.90 -3.46 -20.80
N PHE A 80 13.32 -4.35 -19.92
CA PHE A 80 14.60 -5.03 -20.05
C PHE A 80 14.51 -6.13 -21.13
N GLU A 81 15.57 -6.31 -21.91
CA GLU A 81 15.69 -7.44 -22.83
C GLU A 81 16.78 -8.39 -22.32
N GLY A 82 16.39 -9.60 -21.89
CA GLY A 82 17.29 -10.61 -21.32
C GLY A 82 17.27 -10.73 -19.80
N PRO A 83 18.19 -11.52 -19.22
CA PRO A 83 18.25 -11.77 -17.77
C PRO A 83 18.50 -10.49 -16.97
N ILE A 84 17.76 -10.32 -15.88
CA ILE A 84 17.78 -9.11 -15.06
C ILE A 84 18.57 -9.35 -13.78
N SER A 85 19.61 -8.55 -13.57
CA SER A 85 20.41 -8.57 -12.36
C SER A 85 20.00 -7.46 -11.38
N VAL A 86 19.83 -7.81 -10.12
CA VAL A 86 19.49 -6.89 -9.03
C VAL A 86 20.62 -6.88 -8.01
N ARG A 87 21.06 -5.70 -7.56
CA ARG A 87 22.01 -5.57 -6.45
C ARG A 87 21.48 -4.67 -5.35
N VAL A 88 21.95 -4.88 -4.13
CA VAL A 88 21.64 -4.05 -2.97
C VAL A 88 22.90 -3.31 -2.51
N THR A 89 22.78 -2.02 -2.22
CA THR A 89 23.87 -1.16 -1.75
C THR A 89 23.40 -0.21 -0.64
N GLY A 90 24.33 0.52 -0.02
CA GLY A 90 24.03 1.45 1.07
C GLY A 90 23.96 0.76 2.43
N SER A 91 22.97 1.12 3.23
CA SER A 91 22.77 0.59 4.60
C SER A 91 21.45 -0.18 4.69
N PRO A 92 21.35 -1.36 4.07
CA PRO A 92 20.10 -2.12 4.07
C PRO A 92 19.74 -2.60 5.48
N PRO A 93 18.47 -2.48 5.90
CA PRO A 93 18.05 -3.03 7.18
C PRO A 93 18.07 -4.56 7.13
N ALA A 94 18.22 -5.20 8.30
CA ALA A 94 18.45 -6.65 8.41
C ALA A 94 17.38 -7.53 7.73
N HIS A 95 16.13 -7.06 7.64
CA HIS A 95 15.02 -7.80 7.03
C HIS A 95 14.98 -7.69 5.50
N LEU A 96 15.63 -6.69 4.88
CA LEU A 96 15.51 -6.42 3.44
C LEU A 96 15.93 -7.61 2.58
N GLY A 97 16.99 -8.32 2.96
CA GLY A 97 17.48 -9.48 2.20
C GLY A 97 16.45 -10.61 2.11
N LEU A 98 15.73 -10.89 3.21
CA LEU A 98 14.69 -11.91 3.23
C LEU A 98 13.50 -11.52 2.34
N ASP A 99 13.04 -10.28 2.45
CA ASP A 99 11.89 -9.77 1.69
C ASP A 99 12.22 -9.68 0.20
N LEU A 100 13.42 -9.23 -0.17
CA LEU A 100 13.90 -9.24 -1.56
C LEU A 100 13.96 -10.65 -2.13
N ASN A 101 14.55 -11.60 -1.41
CA ASN A 101 14.65 -12.98 -1.90
C ASN A 101 13.28 -13.61 -2.16
N ARG A 102 12.29 -13.31 -1.31
CA ARG A 102 10.90 -13.75 -1.50
C ARG A 102 10.29 -13.11 -2.74
N LEU A 103 10.41 -11.80 -2.90
CA LEU A 103 9.88 -11.09 -4.06
C LEU A 103 10.52 -11.60 -5.37
N LEU A 104 11.84 -11.78 -5.40
CA LEU A 104 12.53 -12.33 -6.57
C LEU A 104 12.11 -13.77 -6.89
N ALA A 105 11.85 -14.60 -5.88
CA ALA A 105 11.29 -15.93 -6.08
C ALA A 105 9.88 -15.88 -6.70
N ARG A 106 9.01 -14.98 -6.22
CA ARG A 106 7.67 -14.78 -6.78
C ARG A 106 7.73 -14.27 -8.22
N LEU A 107 8.56 -13.27 -8.53
CA LEU A 107 8.72 -12.74 -9.88
C LEU A 107 9.16 -13.82 -10.89
N ARG A 108 10.03 -14.74 -10.47
CA ARG A 108 10.42 -15.91 -11.27
C ARG A 108 9.28 -16.90 -11.43
N ASN A 109 8.63 -17.29 -10.33
CA ASN A 109 7.68 -18.40 -10.32
C ASN A 109 6.28 -18.02 -10.83
N GLU A 110 5.80 -16.82 -10.50
CA GLU A 110 4.45 -16.34 -10.84
C GLU A 110 4.46 -15.56 -12.17
N ALA A 111 5.44 -14.66 -12.35
CA ALA A 111 5.52 -13.80 -13.53
C ALA A 111 6.47 -14.31 -14.63
N GLY A 112 7.27 -15.35 -14.37
CA GLY A 112 8.16 -15.95 -15.38
C GLY A 112 9.33 -15.05 -15.79
N ILE A 113 9.72 -14.09 -14.95
CA ILE A 113 10.80 -13.15 -15.24
C ILE A 113 12.13 -13.77 -14.85
N ASP A 114 13.11 -13.80 -15.76
CA ASP A 114 14.49 -14.16 -15.43
C ASP A 114 15.14 -13.02 -14.65
N ILE A 115 15.04 -13.07 -13.32
CA ILE A 115 15.55 -12.06 -12.41
C ILE A 115 16.29 -12.69 -11.25
N ARG A 116 17.51 -12.20 -10.96
CA ARG A 116 18.35 -12.72 -9.89
C ARG A 116 19.14 -11.63 -9.17
N GLN A 117 19.40 -11.85 -7.89
CA GLN A 117 20.33 -11.01 -7.14
C GLN A 117 21.78 -11.29 -7.55
N THR A 118 22.63 -10.26 -7.55
CA THR A 118 24.06 -10.35 -7.82
C THR A 118 24.86 -9.56 -6.78
N THR A 119 26.08 -10.02 -6.51
CA THR A 119 27.11 -9.29 -5.74
C THR A 119 28.09 -8.54 -6.67
N GLY A 120 27.90 -8.63 -7.98
CA GLY A 120 28.75 -7.99 -8.97
C GLY A 120 28.75 -6.45 -8.87
N ALA A 121 29.83 -5.85 -9.36
CA ALA A 121 30.02 -4.40 -9.36
C ALA A 121 29.03 -3.66 -10.28
N GLU A 122 28.39 -4.33 -11.23
CA GLU A 122 27.34 -3.79 -12.09
C GLU A 122 26.10 -4.68 -12.02
N ALA A 123 24.92 -4.05 -12.17
CA ALA A 123 23.63 -4.71 -12.23
C ALA A 123 22.63 -3.88 -13.03
N ASN A 124 21.59 -4.52 -13.56
CA ASN A 124 20.50 -3.84 -14.26
C ASN A 124 19.69 -2.96 -13.30
N ILE A 125 19.44 -3.43 -12.08
CA ILE A 125 18.71 -2.69 -11.04
C ILE A 125 19.60 -2.57 -9.80
N THR A 126 19.84 -1.34 -9.34
CA THR A 126 20.50 -1.06 -8.07
C THR A 126 19.48 -0.59 -7.04
N ILE A 127 19.22 -1.40 -6.03
CA ILE A 127 18.48 -0.99 -4.84
C ILE A 127 19.48 -0.36 -3.88
N GLN A 128 19.33 0.93 -3.59
CA GLN A 128 20.16 1.64 -2.63
C GLN A 128 19.33 2.01 -1.40
N ALA A 129 19.66 1.40 -0.27
CA ALA A 129 19.07 1.74 1.02
C ALA A 129 19.76 2.98 1.61
N VAL A 130 18.98 4.03 1.84
CA VAL A 130 19.45 5.36 2.26
C VAL A 130 18.54 5.92 3.36
N PRO A 131 19.01 6.83 4.23
CA PRO A 131 18.14 7.47 5.20
C PRO A 131 16.98 8.23 4.54
N ARG A 132 15.77 8.22 5.11
CA ARG A 132 14.62 8.96 4.59
C ARG A 132 14.89 10.44 4.43
N ALA A 133 15.72 11.02 5.31
CA ALA A 133 16.16 12.41 5.20
C ALA A 133 16.85 12.70 3.86
N ASP A 134 17.62 11.74 3.32
CA ASP A 134 18.35 11.88 2.06
C ASP A 134 17.40 11.80 0.87
N ILE A 135 16.39 10.95 0.93
CA ILE A 135 15.29 10.89 -0.04
C ILE A 135 14.57 12.25 -0.05
N ARG A 136 14.12 12.75 1.10
CA ARG A 136 13.39 14.02 1.21
C ARG A 136 14.18 15.23 0.73
N ARG A 137 15.50 15.27 0.91
CA ARG A 137 16.35 16.34 0.36
C ARG A 137 16.33 16.38 -1.18
N ASN A 138 16.04 15.26 -1.83
CA ASN A 138 15.97 15.14 -3.28
C ASN A 138 14.54 15.24 -3.82
N LEU A 139 13.59 14.60 -3.12
CA LEU A 139 12.17 14.51 -3.41
C LEU A 139 11.39 14.57 -2.08
N PRO A 140 10.96 15.77 -1.64
CA PRO A 140 10.36 15.96 -0.31
C PRO A 140 9.12 15.10 -0.01
N GLN A 141 8.40 14.73 -1.06
CA GLN A 141 7.12 14.01 -0.97
C GLN A 141 7.24 12.51 -1.21
N ALA A 142 8.43 12.00 -1.56
CA ALA A 142 8.64 10.60 -1.86
C ALA A 142 9.04 9.82 -0.60
N ALA A 143 8.43 8.66 -0.37
CA ALA A 143 8.91 7.69 0.61
C ALA A 143 10.06 6.86 0.03
N CYS A 144 9.89 6.43 -1.22
CA CYS A 144 10.83 5.73 -2.09
C CYS A 144 10.57 6.17 -3.54
N PHE A 145 11.51 5.86 -4.44
CA PHE A 145 11.33 6.16 -5.86
C PHE A 145 12.31 5.38 -6.74
N VAL A 146 11.87 5.06 -7.96
CA VAL A 146 12.67 4.51 -9.06
C VAL A 146 13.06 5.55 -10.09
N VAL A 147 14.31 5.44 -10.58
CA VAL A 147 14.89 6.35 -11.59
C VAL A 147 15.69 5.56 -12.63
N PRO A 148 15.53 5.88 -13.92
CA PRO A 148 16.30 5.23 -14.97
C PRO A 148 17.68 5.86 -15.13
N ASN A 149 18.59 5.07 -15.69
CA ASN A 149 19.93 5.44 -16.15
C ASN A 149 20.86 6.02 -15.09
N ILE A 150 20.63 5.76 -13.79
CA ILE A 150 21.55 6.10 -12.69
C ILE A 150 21.73 4.89 -11.77
N THR A 151 22.72 4.94 -10.88
CA THR A 151 22.99 3.86 -9.91
C THR A 151 22.98 4.31 -8.46
N ARG A 152 23.24 5.60 -8.20
CA ARG A 152 23.37 6.16 -6.85
C ARG A 152 22.54 7.43 -6.70
N LEU A 153 22.05 7.67 -5.50
CA LEU A 153 21.23 8.85 -5.17
C LEU A 153 21.99 10.16 -5.40
N SER A 154 23.31 10.16 -5.21
CA SER A 154 24.16 11.33 -5.45
C SER A 154 24.14 11.81 -6.90
N GLU A 155 23.84 10.94 -7.87
CA GLU A 155 23.70 11.29 -9.29
C GLU A 155 22.38 12.04 -9.57
N TYR A 156 21.35 11.81 -8.73
CA TYR A 156 19.98 12.22 -9.02
C TYR A 156 19.82 13.74 -9.17
N ARG A 157 20.43 14.56 -8.30
CA ARG A 157 20.28 16.03 -8.38
C ARG A 157 20.72 16.62 -9.72
N LYS A 158 21.80 16.08 -10.30
CA LYS A 158 22.30 16.50 -11.62
C LYS A 158 21.45 15.89 -12.74
N ALA A 159 21.07 14.62 -12.60
CA ALA A 159 20.38 13.86 -13.63
C ALA A 159 18.88 14.21 -13.77
N ARG A 160 18.20 14.65 -12.71
CA ARG A 160 16.76 14.99 -12.72
C ARG A 160 16.42 16.19 -13.62
N ARG A 161 17.42 17.00 -13.95
CA ARG A 161 17.27 18.16 -14.87
C ARG A 161 17.69 17.81 -16.30
N SER A 162 18.10 16.57 -16.56
CA SER A 162 18.56 16.14 -17.88
C SER A 162 17.64 15.08 -18.48
N THR A 163 17.81 14.88 -19.77
CA THR A 163 17.07 13.88 -20.57
C THR A 163 17.43 12.45 -20.19
N ARG A 164 18.54 12.26 -19.46
CA ARG A 164 19.03 10.95 -19.00
C ARG A 164 18.00 10.21 -18.15
N THR A 165 17.20 10.91 -17.35
CA THR A 165 16.23 10.30 -16.43
C THR A 165 14.77 10.39 -16.93
N ASP A 166 14.55 10.83 -18.18
CA ASP A 166 13.22 10.99 -18.76
C ASP A 166 12.65 9.64 -19.25
N TRP A 167 11.69 9.11 -18.50
CA TRP A 167 10.93 7.90 -18.85
C TRP A 167 10.29 7.98 -20.24
N GLY A 168 9.87 9.17 -20.69
CA GLY A 168 9.27 9.37 -22.00
C GLY A 168 10.20 9.12 -23.18
N ARG A 169 11.51 9.00 -22.94
CA ARG A 169 12.53 8.72 -23.96
C ARG A 169 13.09 7.31 -23.86
N LEU A 170 12.73 6.57 -22.80
CA LEU A 170 13.27 5.24 -22.57
C LEU A 170 12.60 4.25 -23.52
N ARG A 171 13.40 3.60 -24.37
CA ARG A 171 12.94 2.49 -25.24
C ARG A 171 13.39 1.15 -24.69
N LEU A 172 14.66 1.05 -24.33
CA LEU A 172 15.26 -0.12 -23.70
C LEU A 172 15.61 0.25 -22.25
N ARG A 173 15.31 -0.65 -21.30
CA ARG A 173 15.77 -0.53 -19.92
C ARG A 173 17.07 -1.30 -19.79
N GLU A 174 18.11 -0.62 -19.35
CA GLU A 174 19.43 -1.24 -19.14
C GLU A 174 19.90 -1.08 -17.69
N LYS A 175 19.62 0.08 -17.11
CA LYS A 175 20.11 0.51 -15.81
C LYS A 175 19.06 1.33 -15.07
N LEU A 176 18.68 0.91 -13.87
CA LEU A 176 17.73 1.58 -13.00
C LEU A 176 18.24 1.60 -11.55
N ALA A 177 17.87 2.64 -10.81
CA ALA A 177 18.08 2.73 -9.38
C ALA A 177 16.76 2.85 -8.64
N ILE A 178 16.65 2.14 -7.52
CA ILE A 178 15.56 2.22 -6.56
C ILE A 178 16.15 2.74 -5.25
N PHE A 179 15.54 3.78 -4.69
CA PHE A 179 15.97 4.35 -3.41
C PHE A 179 14.97 4.00 -2.32
N LEU A 180 15.39 3.21 -1.33
CA LEU A 180 14.55 2.76 -0.22
C LEU A 180 14.97 3.43 1.10
N PRO A 181 14.01 3.79 1.98
CA PRO A 181 14.30 4.36 3.29
C PRO A 181 14.85 3.28 4.23
N SER A 182 16.13 3.36 4.61
CA SER A 182 16.79 2.39 5.51
C SER A 182 16.29 2.44 6.96
N ASP A 183 15.63 3.54 7.33
CA ASP A 183 15.15 3.90 8.67
C ASP A 183 13.61 3.83 8.80
N ALA A 184 12.92 3.24 7.81
CA ALA A 184 11.48 3.01 7.85
C ALA A 184 11.11 1.67 8.54
N SER A 185 9.81 1.43 8.73
CA SER A 185 9.31 0.16 9.27
C SER A 185 9.58 -1.00 8.30
N PRO A 186 9.71 -2.26 8.78
CA PRO A 186 9.90 -3.41 7.91
C PRO A 186 8.85 -3.55 6.81
N GLN A 187 7.58 -3.36 7.16
CA GLN A 187 6.51 -3.34 6.19
C GLN A 187 6.72 -2.23 5.16
N GLU A 188 6.96 -0.98 5.56
CA GLU A 188 7.11 0.12 4.60
C GLU A 188 8.29 -0.08 3.64
N VAL A 189 9.42 -0.62 4.12
CA VAL A 189 10.56 -0.98 3.28
C VAL A 189 10.16 -2.03 2.24
N ARG A 190 9.42 -3.06 2.65
CA ARG A 190 8.91 -4.10 1.75
C ARG A 190 7.88 -3.54 0.77
N ASP A 191 6.98 -2.69 1.22
CA ASP A 191 5.92 -2.11 0.38
C ASP A 191 6.57 -1.31 -0.77
N CYS A 192 7.51 -0.43 -0.42
CA CYS A 192 8.35 0.27 -1.39
C CYS A 192 9.14 -0.69 -2.29
N LEU A 193 9.67 -1.78 -1.75
CA LEU A 193 10.41 -2.76 -2.56
C LEU A 193 9.52 -3.42 -3.62
N HIS A 194 8.30 -3.81 -3.27
CA HIS A 194 7.35 -4.43 -4.20
C HIS A 194 6.96 -3.47 -5.31
N GLU A 195 6.62 -2.24 -4.95
CA GLU A 195 6.18 -1.21 -5.88
C GLU A 195 7.30 -0.76 -6.83
N GLU A 196 8.42 -0.31 -6.27
CA GLU A 196 9.50 0.29 -7.06
C GLU A 196 10.22 -0.75 -7.93
N LEU A 197 10.31 -2.01 -7.48
CA LEU A 197 10.85 -3.09 -8.30
C LEU A 197 9.90 -3.44 -9.44
N ALA A 198 8.59 -3.50 -9.19
CA ALA A 198 7.62 -3.75 -10.25
C ALA A 198 7.60 -2.62 -11.29
N GLN A 199 7.69 -1.36 -10.85
CA GLN A 199 7.83 -0.22 -11.76
C GLN A 199 9.15 -0.25 -12.53
N ALA A 200 10.26 -0.63 -11.87
CA ALA A 200 11.55 -0.78 -12.54
C ALA A 200 11.48 -1.84 -13.66
N LEU A 201 10.69 -2.90 -13.47
CA LEU A 201 10.48 -3.95 -14.45
C LEU A 201 9.52 -3.56 -15.58
N GLY A 202 8.44 -2.83 -15.28
CA GLY A 202 7.45 -2.49 -16.30
C GLY A 202 6.56 -1.29 -15.98
N PRO A 203 5.31 -1.50 -15.51
CA PRO A 203 4.30 -0.43 -15.42
C PRO A 203 4.80 0.87 -14.81
N LEU A 204 4.48 2.01 -15.43
CA LEU A 204 4.91 3.36 -15.02
C LEU A 204 3.73 4.26 -14.67
N ASN A 205 2.59 3.65 -14.38
CA ASN A 205 1.36 4.34 -14.04
C ASN A 205 0.59 3.57 -13.00
N ASP A 206 -0.34 4.29 -12.38
CA ASP A 206 -1.31 3.77 -11.45
C ASP A 206 -2.71 4.11 -11.91
N LEU A 207 -3.61 3.19 -11.59
CA LEU A 207 -4.98 3.27 -12.02
C LEU A 207 -5.88 3.01 -10.82
N TYR A 208 -6.53 4.07 -10.35
CA TYR A 208 -7.56 4.00 -9.30
C TYR A 208 -8.69 3.00 -9.57
N ARG A 209 -8.83 2.48 -10.78
CA ARG A 209 -9.84 1.48 -11.14
C ARG A 209 -9.38 0.02 -10.93
N LEU A 210 -8.19 -0.21 -10.36
CA LEU A 210 -7.63 -1.53 -10.11
C LEU A 210 -7.73 -1.92 -8.62
N PRO A 211 -8.87 -2.46 -8.15
CA PRO A 211 -9.08 -2.70 -6.72
C PRO A 211 -8.18 -3.79 -6.11
N ASP A 212 -7.54 -4.62 -6.94
CA ASP A 212 -6.70 -5.75 -6.52
C ASP A 212 -5.31 -5.61 -7.14
N SER A 213 -4.61 -4.52 -6.83
CA SER A 213 -3.34 -4.19 -7.46
C SER A 213 -2.53 -3.22 -6.60
N VAL A 214 -1.21 -3.40 -6.58
CA VAL A 214 -0.25 -2.38 -6.09
C VAL A 214 -0.20 -1.17 -7.04
N PHE A 215 -0.58 -1.34 -8.31
CA PHE A 215 -0.68 -0.25 -9.29
C PHE A 215 -1.97 0.57 -9.14
N ASN A 216 -2.46 0.71 -7.92
CA ASN A 216 -3.60 1.53 -7.57
C ASN A 216 -3.15 2.57 -6.55
N ASP A 217 -3.39 3.85 -6.87
CA ASP A 217 -3.05 5.01 -6.05
C ASP A 217 -3.82 5.11 -4.72
N ASP A 218 -4.72 4.17 -4.41
CA ASP A 218 -5.35 4.07 -3.09
C ASP A 218 -4.40 3.53 -1.99
N ASN A 219 -3.25 2.95 -2.38
CA ASN A 219 -2.22 2.41 -1.49
C ASN A 219 -2.73 1.34 -0.50
N VAL A 220 -3.79 0.61 -0.85
CA VAL A 220 -4.37 -0.42 0.03
C VAL A 220 -3.56 -1.72 -0.02
N HIS A 221 -3.06 -2.10 -1.18
CA HIS A 221 -2.23 -3.30 -1.36
C HIS A 221 -0.76 -2.99 -1.12
N THR A 222 -0.15 -3.74 -0.21
CA THR A 222 1.22 -3.54 0.25
C THR A 222 2.21 -4.53 -0.39
N VAL A 223 1.70 -5.55 -1.09
CA VAL A 223 2.49 -6.55 -1.80
C VAL A 223 1.83 -6.84 -3.15
N LEU A 224 2.66 -7.15 -4.16
CA LEU A 224 2.20 -7.53 -5.50
C LEU A 224 1.17 -8.65 -5.42
N THR A 225 -0.01 -8.39 -5.98
CA THR A 225 -1.15 -9.30 -6.07
C THR A 225 -0.97 -10.30 -7.22
N GLY A 226 -1.91 -11.25 -7.35
CA GLY A 226 -1.97 -12.11 -8.52
C GLY A 226 -2.17 -11.32 -9.82
N TYR A 227 -2.95 -10.24 -9.77
CA TYR A 227 -3.16 -9.36 -10.94
C TYR A 227 -1.86 -8.69 -11.37
N ASP A 228 -1.09 -8.16 -10.42
CA ASP A 228 0.19 -7.51 -10.72
C ASP A 228 1.18 -8.48 -11.36
N MET A 229 1.22 -9.72 -10.87
CA MET A 229 2.06 -10.78 -11.43
C MET A 229 1.64 -11.16 -12.85
N MET A 230 0.33 -11.18 -13.15
CA MET A 230 -0.15 -11.39 -14.52
C MET A 230 0.21 -10.23 -15.44
N ILE A 231 0.08 -8.97 -15.00
CA ILE A 231 0.51 -7.80 -15.76
C ILE A 231 2.00 -7.89 -16.09
N LEU A 232 2.83 -8.20 -15.10
CA LEU A 232 4.26 -8.39 -15.28
C LEU A 232 4.57 -9.57 -16.23
N ARG A 233 3.83 -10.68 -16.14
CA ARG A 233 3.97 -11.82 -17.06
C ARG A 233 3.63 -11.46 -18.50
N ILE A 234 2.60 -10.63 -18.72
CA ILE A 234 2.27 -10.09 -20.04
C ILE A 234 3.40 -9.17 -20.51
N TYR A 235 3.93 -8.33 -19.63
CA TYR A 235 5.01 -7.38 -19.93
C TYR A 235 6.27 -8.08 -20.48
N TYR A 236 6.57 -9.27 -19.97
CA TYR A 236 7.70 -10.11 -20.37
C TYR A 236 7.32 -11.24 -21.33
N ALA A 237 6.13 -11.20 -21.93
CA ALA A 237 5.76 -12.13 -23.01
C ALA A 237 6.75 -11.99 -24.20
N PRO A 238 7.17 -13.11 -24.82
CA PRO A 238 8.17 -13.10 -25.89
C PRO A 238 7.71 -12.35 -27.15
N GLU A 239 6.40 -12.19 -27.34
CA GLU A 239 5.80 -11.48 -28.46
C GLU A 239 5.95 -9.95 -28.32
N LEU A 240 6.17 -9.43 -27.11
CA LEU A 240 6.39 -8.00 -26.86
C LEU A 240 7.89 -7.70 -26.81
N ARG A 241 8.32 -6.57 -27.39
CA ARG A 241 9.71 -6.10 -27.37
C ARG A 241 9.80 -4.61 -27.06
N ALA A 242 10.90 -4.22 -26.43
CA ALA A 242 11.31 -2.83 -26.22
C ALA A 242 11.22 -2.04 -27.54
N GLY A 243 10.65 -0.83 -27.47
CA GLY A 243 10.49 0.07 -28.61
C GLY A 243 9.19 -0.07 -29.39
N MET A 244 8.35 -1.09 -29.13
CA MET A 244 7.03 -1.20 -29.75
C MET A 244 6.13 -0.01 -29.40
N SER A 245 5.33 0.43 -30.36
CA SER A 245 4.26 1.40 -30.18
C SER A 245 3.06 0.80 -29.42
N ARG A 246 2.17 1.66 -28.95
CA ARG A 246 0.93 1.25 -28.27
C ARG A 246 0.06 0.33 -29.13
N ASN A 247 -0.05 0.62 -30.43
CA ASN A 247 -0.88 -0.16 -31.34
C ASN A 247 -0.28 -1.54 -31.60
N GLU A 248 1.03 -1.61 -31.84
CA GLU A 248 1.75 -2.88 -31.98
C GLU A 248 1.58 -3.78 -30.76
N VAL A 249 1.67 -3.23 -29.55
CA VAL A 249 1.42 -3.99 -28.33
C VAL A 249 -0.04 -4.43 -28.27
N ALA A 250 -0.99 -3.51 -28.52
CA ALA A 250 -2.42 -3.81 -28.48
C ALA A 250 -2.83 -4.96 -29.42
N GLU A 251 -2.25 -5.02 -30.62
CA GLU A 251 -2.48 -6.09 -31.60
C GLU A 251 -2.05 -7.47 -31.10
N ARG A 252 -1.03 -7.54 -30.24
CA ARG A 252 -0.47 -8.79 -29.71
C ARG A 252 -1.18 -9.28 -28.45
N LEU A 253 -1.80 -8.38 -27.69
CA LEU A 253 -2.43 -8.69 -26.40
C LEU A 253 -3.49 -9.80 -26.46
N PRO A 254 -4.38 -9.90 -27.46
CA PRO A 254 -5.41 -10.94 -27.49
C PRO A 254 -4.83 -12.36 -27.42
N ALA A 255 -3.82 -12.67 -28.24
CA ALA A 255 -3.18 -13.98 -28.28
C ALA A 255 -2.40 -14.27 -26.98
N ILE A 256 -1.68 -13.26 -26.46
CA ILE A 256 -0.94 -13.37 -25.20
C ILE A 256 -1.90 -13.68 -24.03
N LEU A 257 -3.01 -12.95 -23.95
CA LEU A 257 -4.01 -13.10 -22.89
C LEU A 257 -4.78 -14.42 -23.00
N ALA A 258 -5.08 -14.88 -24.21
CA ALA A 258 -5.67 -16.21 -24.42
C ALA A 258 -4.80 -17.33 -23.82
N ARG A 259 -3.46 -17.17 -23.89
CA ARG A 259 -2.49 -18.11 -23.33
C ARG A 259 -2.27 -17.94 -21.82
N ILE A 260 -2.16 -16.70 -21.33
CA ILE A 260 -1.84 -16.41 -19.92
C ILE A 260 -3.07 -16.48 -19.01
N ASN A 261 -4.24 -16.05 -19.50
CA ASN A 261 -5.50 -15.97 -18.76
C ASN A 261 -6.65 -16.55 -19.61
N PRO A 262 -6.64 -17.87 -19.88
CA PRO A 262 -7.65 -18.51 -20.73
C PRO A 262 -9.07 -18.36 -20.18
N ALA A 263 -9.26 -18.43 -18.85
CA ALA A 263 -10.55 -18.22 -18.22
C ALA A 263 -11.12 -16.81 -18.48
N GLY A 264 -10.25 -15.81 -18.61
CA GLY A 264 -10.62 -14.42 -18.90
C GLY A 264 -11.28 -14.18 -20.26
N GLN A 265 -11.20 -15.14 -21.19
CA GLN A 265 -11.92 -15.07 -22.47
C GLN A 265 -13.44 -15.17 -22.26
N ASN A 266 -13.88 -15.91 -21.24
CA ASN A 266 -15.29 -16.19 -20.96
C ASN A 266 -15.87 -15.25 -19.89
N ILE A 267 -15.11 -14.24 -19.47
CA ILE A 267 -15.55 -13.27 -18.47
C ILE A 267 -15.95 -11.98 -19.18
N SER A 268 -17.20 -11.58 -18.97
CA SER A 268 -17.70 -10.31 -19.49
C SER A 268 -16.91 -9.14 -18.90
N PRO A 269 -16.43 -8.21 -19.73
CA PRO A 269 -15.75 -7.01 -19.24
C PRO A 269 -16.67 -6.13 -18.41
N ARG A 270 -16.12 -5.50 -17.37
CA ARG A 270 -16.82 -4.51 -16.55
C ARG A 270 -16.77 -3.11 -17.15
N HIS A 271 -15.83 -2.85 -18.07
CA HIS A 271 -15.68 -1.56 -18.75
C HIS A 271 -15.57 -0.37 -17.79
N ALA A 272 -14.84 -0.53 -16.68
CA ALA A 272 -14.58 0.57 -15.76
C ALA A 272 -13.91 1.74 -16.52
N GLY A 273 -14.66 2.84 -16.65
CA GLY A 273 -14.21 4.03 -17.37
C GLY A 273 -12.95 4.67 -16.75
N SER A 274 -12.30 5.55 -17.50
CA SER A 274 -11.16 6.32 -16.99
C SER A 274 -11.54 7.13 -15.75
N THR A 275 -10.59 7.30 -14.83
CA THR A 275 -10.79 8.13 -13.64
C THR A 275 -10.49 9.58 -14.01
N PRO A 276 -11.45 10.53 -13.87
CA PRO A 276 -11.23 11.93 -14.16
C PRO A 276 -10.07 12.52 -13.36
N ARG A 277 -9.25 13.37 -14.01
CA ARG A 277 -8.09 14.01 -13.34
C ARG A 277 -8.52 14.91 -12.17
N ALA A 278 -9.68 15.55 -12.28
CA ALA A 278 -10.24 16.34 -11.18
C ALA A 278 -10.50 15.48 -9.93
N TRP A 279 -11.05 14.27 -10.08
CA TRP A 279 -11.25 13.35 -8.96
C TRP A 279 -9.91 12.90 -8.36
N VAL A 280 -8.93 12.57 -9.21
CA VAL A 280 -7.57 12.19 -8.75
C VAL A 280 -6.94 13.30 -7.93
N LEU A 281 -6.97 14.54 -8.42
CA LEU A 281 -6.44 15.71 -7.70
C LEU A 281 -7.18 15.95 -6.39
N ALA A 282 -8.51 15.83 -6.39
CA ALA A 282 -9.33 15.98 -5.19
C ALA A 282 -8.95 14.94 -4.11
N ILE A 283 -8.75 13.67 -4.49
CA ILE A 283 -8.29 12.62 -3.59
C ILE A 283 -6.86 12.86 -3.10
N GLN A 284 -5.95 13.24 -4.00
CA GLN A 284 -4.57 13.54 -3.65
C GLN A 284 -4.47 14.73 -2.69
N THR A 285 -5.27 15.78 -2.88
CA THR A 285 -5.35 16.91 -1.93
C THR A 285 -6.00 16.49 -0.62
N ALA A 286 -7.06 15.67 -0.67
CA ALA A 286 -7.77 15.20 0.52
C ALA A 286 -6.88 14.35 1.43
N LEU A 287 -6.13 13.40 0.86
CA LEU A 287 -5.38 12.43 1.64
C LEU A 287 -3.88 12.77 1.73
N GLY A 288 -3.34 13.50 0.74
CA GLY A 288 -1.92 13.80 0.62
C GLY A 288 -1.40 14.81 1.64
N PRO A 289 -0.07 14.97 1.70
CA PRO A 289 0.58 16.00 2.49
C PRO A 289 0.39 17.39 1.88
N GLY A 290 0.50 18.43 2.72
CA GLY A 290 0.58 19.84 2.28
C GLY A 290 -0.71 20.65 2.40
N ALA A 291 -1.88 20.03 2.37
CA ALA A 291 -3.17 20.72 2.51
C ALA A 291 -3.62 20.85 3.97
N GLY A 292 -4.28 21.96 4.30
CA GLY A 292 -4.84 22.20 5.64
C GLY A 292 -6.14 21.40 5.90
N PRO A 293 -6.58 21.19 7.16
CA PRO A 293 -7.76 20.36 7.47
C PRO A 293 -9.07 20.79 6.79
N VAL A 294 -9.28 22.08 6.56
CA VAL A 294 -10.47 22.60 5.85
C VAL A 294 -10.41 22.28 4.37
N GLU A 295 -9.26 22.54 3.74
CA GLU A 295 -9.01 22.27 2.33
C GLU A 295 -9.14 20.77 2.01
N ARG A 296 -8.57 19.91 2.87
CA ARG A 296 -8.66 18.44 2.72
C ARG A 296 -10.12 17.96 2.71
N ARG A 297 -10.96 18.49 3.61
CA ARG A 297 -12.40 18.16 3.64
C ARG A 297 -13.14 18.67 2.40
N ARG A 298 -12.83 19.89 1.93
CA ARG A 298 -13.40 20.42 0.68
C ARG A 298 -13.05 19.52 -0.50
N ALA A 299 -11.79 19.11 -0.60
CA ALA A 299 -11.32 18.22 -1.66
C ALA A 299 -11.97 16.82 -1.58
N ALA A 300 -12.16 16.26 -0.38
CA ALA A 300 -12.91 15.01 -0.23
C ALA A 300 -14.39 15.14 -0.64
N ALA A 301 -15.01 16.30 -0.39
CA ALA A 301 -16.39 16.56 -0.80
C ALA A 301 -16.49 16.68 -2.32
N GLU A 302 -15.53 17.35 -2.95
CA GLU A 302 -15.40 17.44 -4.41
C GLU A 302 -15.22 16.06 -5.05
N ALA A 303 -14.37 15.19 -4.47
CA ALA A 303 -14.20 13.82 -4.95
C ALA A 303 -15.52 13.03 -4.90
N LEU A 304 -16.31 13.18 -3.83
CA LEU A 304 -17.64 12.56 -3.72
C LEU A 304 -18.63 13.11 -4.76
N ASP A 305 -18.64 14.42 -4.98
CA ASP A 305 -19.52 15.07 -5.95
C ASP A 305 -19.22 14.61 -7.39
N ILE A 306 -17.93 14.53 -7.74
CA ILE A 306 -17.49 13.98 -9.02
C ILE A 306 -17.90 12.51 -9.15
N ALA A 307 -17.68 11.69 -8.11
CA ALA A 307 -18.05 10.27 -8.14
C ALA A 307 -19.57 10.07 -8.36
N ARG A 308 -20.41 10.92 -7.76
CA ARG A 308 -21.87 10.92 -7.96
C ARG A 308 -22.25 11.35 -9.36
N THR A 309 -21.65 12.43 -9.86
CA THR A 309 -21.89 12.95 -11.22
C THR A 309 -21.50 11.93 -12.29
N MET A 310 -20.44 11.17 -12.04
CA MET A 310 -20.00 10.07 -12.90
C MET A 310 -20.87 8.80 -12.79
N GLY A 311 -21.84 8.78 -11.85
CA GLY A 311 -22.70 7.62 -11.62
C GLY A 311 -21.96 6.38 -11.13
N TRP A 312 -20.85 6.54 -10.40
CA TRP A 312 -20.06 5.40 -9.96
C TRP A 312 -20.74 4.62 -8.84
N ALA A 313 -20.81 3.31 -9.03
CA ALA A 313 -21.21 2.33 -8.01
C ALA A 313 -20.07 1.34 -7.68
N ASP A 314 -18.83 1.71 -8.02
CA ASP A 314 -17.64 0.87 -7.82
C ASP A 314 -16.77 1.31 -6.62
N HIS A 315 -15.59 0.71 -6.48
CA HIS A 315 -14.70 0.94 -5.36
C HIS A 315 -14.14 2.38 -5.30
N ARG A 316 -14.22 3.17 -6.37
CA ARG A 316 -13.82 4.59 -6.36
C ARG A 316 -14.85 5.45 -5.61
N MET A 317 -16.14 5.13 -5.73
CA MET A 317 -17.17 5.72 -4.87
C MET A 317 -16.92 5.35 -3.41
N ALA A 318 -16.63 4.07 -3.14
CA ALA A 318 -16.29 3.59 -1.81
C ALA A 318 -15.06 4.32 -1.21
N PHE A 319 -14.02 4.52 -2.01
CA PHE A 319 -12.81 5.23 -1.59
C PHE A 319 -13.06 6.71 -1.29
N SER A 320 -13.93 7.36 -2.08
CA SER A 320 -14.37 8.75 -1.82
C SER A 320 -15.09 8.87 -0.48
N HIS A 321 -15.97 7.91 -0.16
CA HIS A 321 -16.63 7.84 1.14
C HIS A 321 -15.63 7.56 2.26
N TYR A 322 -14.71 6.62 2.07
CA TYR A 322 -13.67 6.31 3.06
C TYR A 322 -12.79 7.53 3.38
N ALA A 323 -12.37 8.29 2.36
CA ALA A 323 -11.59 9.51 2.52
C ALA A 323 -12.36 10.57 3.33
N MET A 324 -13.64 10.77 3.03
CA MET A 324 -14.49 11.71 3.78
C MET A 324 -14.69 11.26 5.24
N GLY A 325 -14.91 9.96 5.46
CA GLY A 325 -15.02 9.38 6.80
C GLY A 325 -13.78 9.68 7.64
N ARG A 326 -12.59 9.39 7.10
CA ARG A 326 -11.29 9.66 7.75
C ARG A 326 -11.09 11.13 8.12
N LEU A 327 -11.53 12.06 7.27
CA LEU A 327 -11.35 13.49 7.50
C LEU A 327 -12.43 14.10 8.42
N SER A 328 -13.52 13.38 8.65
CA SER A 328 -14.64 13.82 9.50
C SER A 328 -14.53 13.34 10.95
N GLN A 329 -13.68 12.34 11.25
CA GLN A 329 -13.55 11.74 12.60
C GLN A 329 -13.22 12.75 13.71
N ARG A 330 -12.54 13.86 13.41
CA ARG A 330 -12.20 14.90 14.40
C ARG A 330 -13.24 16.00 14.55
N VAL A 331 -14.29 15.94 13.74
CA VAL A 331 -15.26 17.03 13.57
C VAL A 331 -16.64 16.54 14.00
N ASN A 332 -17.06 15.40 13.47
CA ASN A 332 -18.35 14.80 13.76
C ASN A 332 -18.26 13.28 13.58
N ASP A 333 -18.30 12.56 14.68
CA ASP A 333 -18.20 11.10 14.70
C ASP A 333 -19.36 10.40 13.99
N GLY A 334 -20.58 10.94 14.11
CA GLY A 334 -21.76 10.38 13.44
C GLY A 334 -21.62 10.44 11.92
N VAL A 335 -21.25 11.60 11.38
CA VAL A 335 -21.00 11.79 9.94
C VAL A 335 -19.86 10.90 9.46
N ALA A 336 -18.77 10.80 10.24
CA ALA A 336 -17.66 9.92 9.89
C ALA A 336 -18.10 8.44 9.80
N GLN A 337 -18.88 7.97 10.78
CA GLN A 337 -19.41 6.60 10.81
C GLN A 337 -20.34 6.33 9.62
N GLU A 338 -21.23 7.25 9.27
CA GLU A 338 -22.09 7.14 8.08
C GLU A 338 -21.28 6.97 6.79
N HIS A 339 -20.20 7.76 6.63
CA HIS A 339 -19.30 7.62 5.50
C HIS A 339 -18.57 6.27 5.47
N PHE A 340 -18.16 5.73 6.61
CA PHE A 340 -17.57 4.39 6.66
C PHE A 340 -18.58 3.28 6.34
N LEU A 341 -19.82 3.39 6.80
CA LEU A 341 -20.89 2.45 6.44
C LEU A 341 -21.18 2.49 4.94
N ALA A 342 -21.26 3.68 4.35
CA ALA A 342 -21.41 3.83 2.90
C ALA A 342 -20.21 3.26 2.13
N ALA A 343 -18.98 3.46 2.62
CA ALA A 343 -17.79 2.87 2.02
C ALA A 343 -17.85 1.33 2.05
N ASP A 344 -18.20 0.71 3.19
CA ASP A 344 -18.34 -0.75 3.28
C ASP A 344 -19.39 -1.29 2.32
N HIS A 345 -20.54 -0.60 2.22
CA HIS A 345 -21.61 -0.96 1.29
C HIS A 345 -21.11 -1.03 -0.15
N TYR A 346 -20.48 0.03 -0.66
CA TYR A 346 -19.97 0.05 -2.03
C TYR A 346 -18.83 -0.96 -2.25
N TYR A 347 -17.92 -1.13 -1.28
CA TYR A 347 -16.88 -2.16 -1.41
C TYR A 347 -17.50 -3.56 -1.46
N ALA A 348 -18.54 -3.86 -0.69
CA ALA A 348 -19.20 -5.17 -0.69
C ALA A 348 -19.83 -5.55 -2.04
N LEU A 349 -20.19 -4.56 -2.88
CA LEU A 349 -20.73 -4.77 -4.22
C LEU A 349 -19.66 -5.12 -5.26
N VAL A 350 -18.38 -4.86 -4.96
CA VAL A 350 -17.29 -5.02 -5.91
C VAL A 350 -16.43 -6.23 -5.54
N PRO A 351 -16.16 -7.17 -6.46
CA PRO A 351 -15.26 -8.28 -6.19
C PRO A 351 -13.84 -7.80 -5.85
N ARG A 352 -13.14 -8.56 -5.01
CA ARG A 352 -11.73 -8.34 -4.65
C ARG A 352 -11.42 -7.02 -3.91
N THR A 353 -12.38 -6.52 -3.15
CA THR A 353 -12.22 -5.37 -2.23
C THR A 353 -12.13 -5.81 -0.76
N GLY A 354 -11.90 -7.10 -0.50
CA GLY A 354 -11.88 -7.64 0.87
C GLY A 354 -10.89 -6.93 1.79
N LEU A 355 -9.72 -6.54 1.25
CA LEU A 355 -8.72 -5.77 2.00
C LEU A 355 -9.20 -4.34 2.29
N HIS A 356 -9.84 -3.67 1.34
CA HIS A 356 -10.48 -2.38 1.56
C HIS A 356 -11.54 -2.45 2.65
N ARG A 357 -12.39 -3.49 2.64
CA ARG A 357 -13.37 -3.74 3.70
C ARG A 357 -12.72 -3.97 5.05
N ALA A 358 -11.57 -4.65 5.11
CA ALA A 358 -10.81 -4.81 6.35
C ALA A 358 -10.34 -3.47 6.93
N TYR A 359 -9.92 -2.52 6.08
CA TYR A 359 -9.62 -1.15 6.50
C TYR A 359 -10.86 -0.43 7.05
N VAL A 360 -11.99 -0.51 6.35
CA VAL A 360 -13.26 0.09 6.82
C VAL A 360 -13.71 -0.53 8.15
N ALA A 361 -13.64 -1.85 8.27
CA ALA A 361 -13.99 -2.59 9.48
C ALA A 361 -13.13 -2.16 10.69
N SER A 362 -11.85 -1.84 10.49
CA SER A 362 -11.00 -1.30 11.57
C SER A 362 -11.55 0.03 12.13
N GLN A 363 -12.09 0.89 11.27
CA GLN A 363 -12.68 2.17 11.67
C GLN A 363 -14.03 1.96 12.36
N LEU A 364 -14.91 1.15 11.77
CA LEU A 364 -16.21 0.84 12.36
C LEU A 364 -16.09 0.12 13.71
N ALA A 365 -15.12 -0.78 13.86
CA ALA A 365 -14.84 -1.45 15.13
C ALA A 365 -14.33 -0.48 16.19
N ALA A 366 -13.49 0.50 15.82
CA ALA A 366 -13.07 1.55 16.75
C ALA A 366 -14.25 2.37 17.30
N TYR A 367 -15.21 2.73 16.44
CA TYR A 367 -16.46 3.36 16.87
C TYR A 367 -17.30 2.48 17.79
N ALA A 368 -17.45 1.19 17.43
CA ALA A 368 -18.17 0.24 18.27
C ALA A 368 -17.54 0.09 19.66
N LEU A 369 -16.21 0.03 19.76
CA LEU A 369 -15.49 0.00 21.04
C LEU A 369 -15.72 1.25 21.87
N ALA A 370 -15.58 2.44 21.28
CA ALA A 370 -15.79 3.71 21.96
C ALA A 370 -17.22 3.84 22.51
N GLN A 371 -18.19 3.20 21.86
CA GLN A 371 -19.60 3.15 22.27
C GLN A 371 -19.90 2.00 23.25
N GLY A 372 -18.90 1.26 23.72
CA GLY A 372 -19.07 0.11 24.62
C GLY A 372 -19.66 -1.14 23.94
N ARG A 373 -19.80 -1.15 22.62
CA ARG A 373 -20.37 -2.26 21.83
C ARG A 373 -19.30 -3.30 21.48
N GLY A 374 -18.78 -3.96 22.52
CA GLY A 374 -17.69 -4.95 22.40
C GLY A 374 -18.01 -6.11 21.45
N GLN A 375 -19.24 -6.62 21.46
CA GLN A 375 -19.65 -7.73 20.58
C GLN A 375 -19.68 -7.34 19.10
N ASP A 376 -20.13 -6.12 18.79
CA ASP A 376 -20.14 -5.59 17.42
C ASP A 376 -18.71 -5.40 16.91
N ALA A 377 -17.84 -4.81 17.74
CA ALA A 377 -16.42 -4.64 17.42
C ALA A 377 -15.73 -5.99 17.16
N LEU A 378 -15.99 -6.99 18.01
CA LEU A 378 -15.45 -8.35 17.86
C LEU A 378 -15.91 -8.99 16.54
N THR A 379 -17.18 -8.84 16.19
CA THR A 379 -17.76 -9.39 14.95
C THR A 379 -17.13 -8.74 13.73
N LEU A 380 -17.02 -7.41 13.72
CA LEU A 380 -16.41 -6.65 12.63
C LEU A 380 -14.96 -7.08 12.38
N VAL A 381 -14.11 -7.14 13.41
CA VAL A 381 -12.68 -7.42 13.18
C VAL A 381 -12.40 -8.89 12.86
N THR A 382 -13.16 -9.83 13.42
CA THR A 382 -12.89 -11.28 13.27
C THR A 382 -13.00 -11.73 11.82
N GLY A 383 -13.94 -11.19 11.04
CA GLY A 383 -14.11 -11.52 9.63
C GLY A 383 -12.93 -11.13 8.72
N HIS A 384 -12.06 -10.22 9.18
CA HIS A 384 -11.04 -9.60 8.34
C HIS A 384 -9.59 -9.94 8.71
N LEU A 385 -9.36 -10.68 9.80
CA LEU A 385 -8.00 -11.09 10.22
C LEU A 385 -7.28 -11.92 9.14
N ASN A 386 -7.99 -12.90 8.57
CA ASN A 386 -7.44 -13.74 7.52
C ASN A 386 -7.13 -12.94 6.25
N THR A 387 -7.99 -11.96 5.90
CA THR A 387 -7.75 -11.09 4.75
C THR A 387 -6.50 -10.25 4.94
N ALA A 388 -6.33 -9.59 6.08
CA ALA A 388 -5.12 -8.80 6.36
C ALA A 388 -3.85 -9.68 6.33
N ALA A 389 -3.93 -10.91 6.84
CA ALA A 389 -2.82 -11.86 6.81
C ALA A 389 -2.51 -12.37 5.39
N GLN A 390 -3.53 -12.68 4.57
CA GLN A 390 -3.37 -13.14 3.19
C GLN A 390 -2.75 -12.09 2.28
N HIS A 391 -3.10 -10.81 2.48
CA HIS A 391 -2.49 -9.68 1.77
C HIS A 391 -1.21 -9.17 2.45
N GLU A 392 -0.70 -9.93 3.43
CA GLU A 392 0.54 -9.64 4.14
C GLU A 392 0.63 -8.23 4.75
N ASN A 393 -0.50 -7.65 5.18
CA ASN A 393 -0.54 -6.30 5.74
C ASN A 393 -0.45 -6.36 7.28
N ALA A 394 0.77 -6.32 7.81
CA ALA A 394 1.04 -6.49 9.25
C ALA A 394 0.51 -5.33 10.09
N ALA A 395 0.59 -4.09 9.61
CA ALA A 395 0.07 -2.92 10.30
C ALA A 395 -1.46 -3.01 10.48
N LEU A 396 -2.18 -3.40 9.43
CA LEU A 396 -3.63 -3.65 9.51
C LEU A 396 -3.93 -4.85 10.40
N LEU A 397 -3.23 -5.97 10.23
CA LEU A 397 -3.43 -7.18 11.04
C LEU A 397 -3.20 -6.90 12.53
N ALA A 398 -2.12 -6.20 12.88
CA ALA A 398 -1.83 -5.78 14.24
C ALA A 398 -2.95 -4.88 14.79
N THR A 399 -3.43 -3.91 14.00
CA THR A 399 -4.54 -3.03 14.41
C THR A 399 -5.82 -3.82 14.67
N LEU A 400 -6.21 -4.74 13.78
CA LEU A 400 -7.38 -5.60 13.96
C LEU A 400 -7.26 -6.50 15.20
N LEU A 401 -6.07 -7.04 15.48
CA LEU A 401 -5.81 -7.83 16.69
C LEU A 401 -5.85 -6.97 17.96
N MET A 402 -5.33 -5.74 17.93
CA MET A 402 -5.43 -4.80 19.06
C MET A 402 -6.90 -4.46 19.35
N LEU A 403 -7.69 -4.14 18.32
CA LEU A 403 -9.13 -3.89 18.44
C LEU A 403 -9.87 -5.13 18.98
N ARG A 404 -9.51 -6.33 18.51
CA ARG A 404 -10.05 -7.60 19.02
C ARG A 404 -9.73 -7.79 20.50
N ALA A 405 -8.51 -7.49 20.93
CA ALA A 405 -8.12 -7.60 22.33
C ALA A 405 -8.95 -6.65 23.22
N GLU A 406 -9.17 -5.41 22.78
CA GLU A 406 -10.02 -4.46 23.53
C GLU A 406 -11.50 -4.87 23.54
N ALA A 407 -12.01 -5.42 22.44
CA ALA A 407 -13.37 -5.96 22.38
C ALA A 407 -13.55 -7.14 23.36
N LEU A 408 -12.57 -8.03 23.43
CA LEU A 408 -12.58 -9.16 24.37
C LEU A 408 -12.52 -8.70 25.83
N ASP A 409 -11.71 -7.68 26.14
CA ASP A 409 -11.66 -7.11 27.49
C ASP A 409 -13.01 -6.48 27.89
N LEU A 410 -13.66 -5.74 27.00
CA LEU A 410 -15.00 -5.19 27.23
C LEU A 410 -16.06 -6.27 27.52
N LEU A 411 -15.88 -7.47 26.95
CA LEU A 411 -16.76 -8.61 27.15
C LEU A 411 -16.34 -9.49 28.36
N GLY A 412 -15.38 -9.04 29.18
CA GLY A 412 -14.91 -9.80 30.35
C GLY A 412 -14.02 -11.01 30.01
N ARG A 413 -13.53 -11.13 28.76
CA ARG A 413 -12.70 -12.25 28.28
C ARG A 413 -11.19 -11.94 28.39
N SER A 414 -10.74 -11.47 29.56
CA SER A 414 -9.40 -10.89 29.74
C SER A 414 -8.23 -11.84 29.49
N ALA A 415 -8.39 -13.14 29.78
CA ALA A 415 -7.35 -14.13 29.48
C ALA A 415 -7.15 -14.31 27.96
N GLU A 416 -8.22 -14.25 27.18
CA GLU A 416 -8.12 -14.30 25.72
C GLU A 416 -7.60 -12.98 25.14
N ALA A 417 -8.10 -11.85 25.64
CA ALA A 417 -7.61 -10.52 25.26
C ALA A 417 -6.09 -10.41 25.45
N SER A 418 -5.56 -10.90 26.57
CA SER A 418 -4.13 -10.87 26.86
C SER A 418 -3.30 -11.65 25.84
N ARG A 419 -3.75 -12.85 25.44
CA ARG A 419 -3.08 -13.65 24.40
C ARG A 419 -3.10 -12.94 23.04
N VAL A 420 -4.27 -12.42 22.63
CA VAL A 420 -4.42 -11.68 21.37
C VAL A 420 -3.56 -10.40 21.36
N ARG A 421 -3.46 -9.71 22.50
CA ARG A 421 -2.62 -8.51 22.63
C ARG A 421 -1.15 -8.83 22.41
N VAL A 422 -0.62 -9.88 23.03
CA VAL A 422 0.77 -10.33 22.78
C VAL A 422 0.98 -10.68 21.31
N ASP A 423 0.02 -11.38 20.69
CA ASP A 423 0.08 -11.72 19.26
C ASP A 423 0.15 -10.47 18.37
N SER A 424 -0.67 -9.46 18.68
CA SER A 424 -0.71 -8.18 17.96
C SER A 424 0.62 -7.45 17.99
N LEU A 425 1.36 -7.51 19.10
CA LEU A 425 2.64 -6.82 19.26
C LEU A 425 3.74 -7.40 18.37
N GLY A 426 3.74 -8.72 18.16
CA GLY A 426 4.69 -9.36 17.23
C GLY A 426 4.51 -8.86 15.80
N TRP A 427 3.25 -8.72 15.34
CA TRP A 427 2.93 -8.14 14.03
C TRP A 427 3.16 -6.62 13.99
N ALA A 428 2.86 -5.91 15.07
CA ALA A 428 3.04 -4.47 15.19
C ALA A 428 4.51 -4.05 14.99
N ARG A 429 5.47 -4.86 15.46
CA ARG A 429 6.90 -4.60 15.20
C ARG A 429 7.26 -4.67 13.72
N TYR A 430 6.63 -5.57 12.95
CA TYR A 430 6.82 -5.62 11.51
C TYR A 430 6.10 -4.45 10.81
N GLY A 431 4.86 -4.16 11.20
CA GLY A 431 4.02 -3.15 10.56
C GLY A 431 4.38 -1.69 10.88
N PHE A 432 4.76 -1.39 12.13
CA PHE A 432 5.06 -0.02 12.60
C PHE A 432 6.56 0.21 12.87
N GLY A 433 7.36 -0.85 12.95
CA GLY A 433 8.80 -0.78 13.20
C GLY A 433 9.12 -0.48 14.65
N ALA A 434 9.51 0.76 14.94
CA ALA A 434 10.08 1.17 16.22
C ALA A 434 9.13 0.93 17.41
N ASP A 435 9.70 0.49 18.54
CA ASP A 435 8.95 0.15 19.75
C ASP A 435 8.06 1.29 20.26
N TRP A 436 8.51 2.55 20.13
CA TRP A 436 7.70 3.72 20.52
C TRP A 436 6.44 3.86 19.65
N ALA A 437 6.52 3.53 18.35
CA ALA A 437 5.40 3.63 17.42
C ALA A 437 4.38 2.51 17.70
N VAL A 438 4.88 1.29 17.98
CA VAL A 438 4.06 0.16 18.45
C VAL A 438 3.31 0.53 19.73
N ARG A 439 4.01 1.07 20.72
CA ARG A 439 3.41 1.49 22.00
C ARG A 439 2.43 2.64 21.83
N ALA A 440 2.71 3.60 20.95
CA ALA A 440 1.79 4.68 20.63
C ALA A 440 0.48 4.14 20.03
N LYS A 441 0.56 3.21 19.07
CA LYS A 441 -0.63 2.58 18.48
C LYS A 441 -1.42 1.76 19.49
N LEU A 442 -0.74 1.02 20.37
CA LEU A 442 -1.39 0.28 21.44
C LEU A 442 -2.17 1.20 22.39
N ARG A 443 -1.58 2.34 22.79
CA ARG A 443 -2.26 3.33 23.63
C ARG A 443 -3.46 3.97 22.93
N GLU A 444 -3.32 4.31 21.64
CA GLU A 444 -4.41 4.85 20.82
C GLU A 444 -5.61 3.90 20.81
N VAL A 445 -5.39 2.60 20.59
CA VAL A 445 -6.46 1.60 20.56
C VAL A 445 -7.03 1.34 21.96
N ALA A 446 -6.18 1.27 22.99
CA ALA A 446 -6.63 1.06 24.37
C ALA A 446 -7.50 2.21 24.89
N ALA A 447 -7.25 3.45 24.46
CA ALA A 447 -8.05 4.62 24.82
C ALA A 447 -9.49 4.57 24.29
N LEU A 448 -9.78 3.72 23.30
CA LEU A 448 -11.14 3.50 22.79
C LEU A 448 -11.99 2.68 23.77
N ASN A 449 -11.40 1.98 24.72
CA ASN A 449 -12.12 1.13 25.66
C ASN A 449 -12.64 1.96 26.86
N PRO A 450 -13.95 2.23 26.97
CA PRO A 450 -14.49 3.04 28.06
C PRO A 450 -14.28 2.40 29.45
N GLY A 451 -14.07 1.08 29.51
CA GLY A 451 -13.75 0.37 30.75
C GLY A 451 -12.34 0.62 31.28
N LYS A 452 -11.44 1.18 30.46
CA LYS A 452 -10.05 1.52 30.83
C LYS A 452 -9.79 3.02 31.00
N GLY A 453 -10.67 3.88 30.48
CA GLY A 453 -10.54 5.34 30.57
C GLY A 453 -10.95 5.97 31.90
N ARG A 454 -11.31 5.17 32.91
CA ARG A 454 -11.78 5.64 34.24
C ARG A 454 -10.83 5.33 35.40
N SER A 455 -9.60 4.89 35.11
CA SER A 455 -8.56 4.61 36.12
C SER A 455 -7.40 5.60 36.04
#